data_AF-A0A920JVL7-F1
#
_entry.id   AF-A0A920JVL7-F1
#
_cell.length_a   1.000
_cell.length_b   1.000
_cell.length_c   1.000
_cell.angle_alpha   90.00
_cell.angle_beta   90.00
_cell.angle_gamma   90.00
#
_symmetry.space_group_name_H-M   'P 1'
#
loop_
_entity.id
_entity.type
_entity.pdbx_description
1 polymer ?
#
loop_
_entity_poly.entity_id
_entity_poly.type
_entity_poly.pdbx_seq_one_letter_code
_entity_poly.pdbx_strand_id
1 'polypeptide(L)' 'MAVVKRKPTSPGRRFVVSVSNPELHKGRPYAALTESKRSQEVETVVDVLQ' A
#
# COMPACT_ATOMS: atom_id res chain seq x y z
N MET A 1 15.06 -8.14 -2.30
CA MET A 1 13.97 -7.68 -3.21
C MET A 1 14.16 -8.34 -4.57
N ALA A 2 13.21 -9.13 -5.07
CA ALA A 2 13.32 -9.77 -6.40
C ALA A 2 12.21 -9.29 -7.34
N VAL A 3 12.56 -9.06 -8.61
CA VAL A 3 11.63 -8.62 -9.66
C VAL A 3 11.21 -9.84 -10.47
N VAL A 4 9.91 -10.16 -10.46
CA VAL A 4 9.38 -11.40 -11.06
C VAL A 4 8.38 -11.07 -12.15
N LYS A 5 8.59 -11.63 -13.35
CA LYS A 5 7.60 -11.59 -14.43
C LYS A 5 6.51 -12.64 -14.19
N ARG A 6 5.24 -12.22 -14.23
CA ARG A 6 4.11 -13.12 -13.96
C ARG A 6 3.82 -14.01 -15.18
N LYS A 7 3.39 -15.25 -14.93
CA LYS A 7 2.88 -16.14 -15.98
C LYS A 7 1.66 -15.51 -16.69
N PRO A 8 1.59 -15.57 -18.03
CA PRO A 8 0.54 -14.91 -18.82
C PRO A 8 -0.77 -15.72 -18.86
N THR A 9 -1.37 -16.01 -17.71
CA THR A 9 -2.60 -16.82 -17.63
C THR A 9 -3.87 -16.05 -18.01
N SER A 10 -3.78 -14.72 -18.15
CA SER A 10 -4.86 -13.84 -18.63
C SER A 10 -4.26 -12.61 -19.33
N PRO A 11 -5.00 -11.88 -20.19
CA PRO A 11 -4.48 -10.72 -20.93
C PRO A 11 -3.85 -9.67 -20.01
N GLY A 12 -4.54 -9.35 -18.91
CA GLY A 12 -4.06 -8.38 -17.92
C GLY A 12 -2.78 -8.79 -17.19
N ARG A 13 -2.40 -10.07 -17.18
CA ARG A 13 -1.20 -10.56 -16.47
C ARG A 13 0.06 -10.58 -17.35
N ARG A 14 -0.05 -10.44 -18.67
CA ARG A 14 1.08 -10.62 -19.62
C ARG A 14 2.24 -9.65 -19.38
N PHE A 15 1.91 -8.41 -19.04
CA PHE A 15 2.92 -7.37 -18.84
C PHE A 15 3.24 -7.10 -17.38
N VAL A 16 2.51 -7.70 -16.44
CA VAL A 16 2.68 -7.46 -15.00
C VAL A 16 4.04 -7.95 -14.52
N VAL A 17 4.78 -7.02 -13.93
CA VAL A 17 6.00 -7.26 -13.18
C VAL A 17 5.68 -7.01 -11.71
N SER A 18 5.90 -8.01 -10.86
CA SER A 18 5.66 -7.90 -9.43
C SER A 18 6.99 -7.91 -8.68
N VAL A 19 7.07 -7.14 -7.60
CA VAL A 19 8.24 -7.14 -6.73
C VAL A 19 7.95 -7.99 -5.50
N SER A 20 8.77 -9.01 -5.25
CA SER A 20 8.64 -9.89 -4.08
C SER A 20 9.72 -9.60 -3.05
N ASN A 21 9.31 -9.38 -1.80
CA ASN A 21 10.20 -9.27 -0.64
C ASN A 21 9.85 -10.34 0.41
N PRO A 22 10.61 -11.44 0.52
CA PRO A 22 10.33 -12.51 1.48
C PRO A 22 10.61 -12.11 2.94
N GLU A 23 11.43 -11.08 3.17
CA GLU A 23 11.80 -10.60 4.51
C GLU A 23 10.71 -9.72 5.14
N LEU A 24 9.74 -9.26 4.36
CA LEU A 24 8.68 -8.39 4.84
C LEU A 24 7.71 -9.15 5.76
N HIS A 25 7.43 -8.59 6.93
CA HIS A 25 6.45 -9.14 7.87
C HIS A 25 5.05 -9.20 7.22
N LYS A 26 4.39 -10.36 7.33
CA LYS A 26 3.08 -10.65 6.71
C LYS A 26 1.87 -10.38 7.62
N GLY A 27 2.14 -10.02 8.88
CA GLY A 27 1.10 -9.80 9.91
C GLY A 27 0.52 -8.39 9.89
N ARG A 28 -0.25 -8.06 10.93
CA ARG A 28 -0.71 -6.69 11.14
C ARG A 28 0.48 -5.77 11.47
N PRO A 29 0.45 -4.50 11.06
CA PRO A 29 1.44 -3.53 11.48
C PRO A 29 1.39 -3.35 13.01
N TYR A 30 2.49 -2.89 13.58
CA TYR A 30 2.56 -2.65 15.02
C TYR A 30 1.68 -1.45 15.41
N ALA A 31 0.60 -1.73 16.15
CA ALA A 31 -0.51 -0.81 16.33
C ALA A 31 -0.14 0.54 16.96
N ALA A 32 0.80 0.55 17.90
CA ALA A 32 1.20 1.77 18.60
C ALA A 32 1.98 2.77 17.72
N LEU A 33 2.44 2.35 16.53
CA LEU A 33 3.16 3.19 15.57
C LEU A 33 2.33 3.48 14.31
N THR A 34 1.01 3.28 14.37
CA THR A 34 0.10 3.53 13.25
C THR A 34 -1.06 4.41 13.65
N GLU A 35 -1.46 5.29 12.73
CA GLU A 35 -2.64 6.14 12.82
C GLU A 35 -3.48 6.03 11.54
N SER A 36 -4.72 6.51 11.57
CA SER A 36 -5.57 6.55 10.39
C SER A 36 -5.08 7.63 9.43
N LYS A 37 -4.65 7.25 8.23
CA LYS A 37 -4.37 8.22 7.17
C LYS A 37 -5.68 8.67 6.51
N ARG A 38 -6.16 9.86 6.85
CA ARG A 38 -7.15 10.59 6.02
C ARG A 38 -6.41 11.27 4.87
N SER A 39 -7.01 11.31 3.68
CA SER A 39 -6.46 12.08 2.56
C SER A 39 -6.34 13.54 3.00
N GLN A 40 -5.12 14.09 2.90
CA GLN A 40 -4.66 15.36 3.47
C GLN A 40 -5.33 16.58 2.81
N GLU A 41 -6.66 16.66 2.77
CA GLU A 41 -7.35 17.75 2.08
C GLU A 41 -8.60 18.25 2.83
N VAL A 42 -9.02 17.60 3.93
CA VAL A 42 -10.35 17.87 4.51
C VAL A 42 -10.33 18.38 5.95
N GLU A 43 -9.24 18.23 6.72
CA GLU A 43 -9.26 18.60 8.15
C GLU A 43 -8.87 20.06 8.45
N THR A 44 -8.09 20.73 7.59
CA THR A 44 -7.63 22.11 7.89
C THR A 44 -8.73 23.17 7.82
N VAL A 45 -9.89 22.87 7.23
CA VAL A 45 -11.00 23.83 7.09
C VAL A 45 -12.02 23.72 8.22
N VAL A 46 -12.06 22.60 8.95
CA VAL A 46 -13.08 22.37 9.99
C VAL A 46 -12.62 22.87 11.36
N ASP A 47 -11.31 22.99 11.61
CA ASP A 47 -10.76 23.42 12.90
C ASP A 47 -10.58 24.95 13.05
N VAL A 48 -10.85 25.75 12.00
CA VAL A 48 -10.70 27.22 12.04
C VAL A 48 -12.03 27.94 12.32
N LEU A 49 -13.15 27.22 12.33
CA LEU A 49 -14.49 27.79 12.58
C LEU A 49 -15.19 27.21 13.83
N GLN A 50 -14.40 26.86 14.84
CA GLN A 50 -14.87 26.83 16.23
C GLN A 50 -14.05 27.81 17.07
#